data_AF-A0A2N3GCS1-F1
#
_entry.id   AF-A0A2N3GCS1-F1
#
_cell.length_a   1.000
_cell.length_b   1.000
_cell.length_c   1.000
_cell.angle_alpha   90.00
_cell.angle_beta   90.00
_cell.angle_gamma   90.00
#
_symmetry.space_group_name_H-M   'P 1'
#
loop_
_entity.id
_entity.type
_entity.pdbx_description
1 polymer ?
#
loop_
_entity_poly.entity_id
_entity_poly.type
_entity_poly.pdbx_seq_one_letter_code
_entity_poly.pdbx_strand_id
1 'polypeptide(L)'
;MKRRRSWVIAAAVFVALLGLGGLGAWWASQVQASAKAGEASARQGLELLKNGDGVGAQAQLSQAQQQFEHTRSLLGPTWLQAIPVAGRQLQAVDQLAQVGAASSSAGAQMAALVAQTSASGHKLSDVLKVAKPYLLSAVDSLQTIAAIEPQLSADGLLPPLADAVQSAEDLLAPTKPFLAKSGSIAGFVNYVFSGDHRFVLVSQNSAELRPTGGFMGSYGLIKAG
;
A
#
# COMPACT_ATOMS: atom_id res chain seq x y z
N MET A 1 26.99 -30.80 43.25
CA MET A 1 27.31 -29.76 42.24
C MET A 1 26.23 -29.55 41.15
N LYS A 2 25.40 -30.56 40.78
CA LYS A 2 24.35 -30.41 39.74
C LYS A 2 23.26 -29.35 40.04
N ARG A 3 22.82 -29.20 41.30
CA ARG A 3 21.74 -28.26 41.69
C ARG A 3 22.09 -26.78 41.58
N ARG A 4 23.36 -26.39 41.76
CA ARG A 4 23.81 -25.00 41.56
C ARG A 4 23.88 -24.62 40.07
N ARG A 5 24.17 -25.58 39.19
CA ARG A 5 24.28 -25.37 37.74
C ARG A 5 22.90 -25.15 37.09
N SER A 6 21.86 -25.85 37.55
CA SER A 6 20.49 -25.65 37.08
C SER A 6 19.86 -24.32 37.52
N TRP A 7 20.20 -23.81 38.72
CA TRP A 7 19.76 -22.50 39.18
C TRP A 7 20.39 -21.33 38.41
N VAL A 8 21.66 -21.45 38.02
CA VAL A 8 22.34 -20.43 37.21
C VAL A 8 21.76 -20.38 35.78
N ILE A 9 21.41 -21.53 35.20
CA ILE A 9 20.77 -21.58 33.87
C ILE A 9 19.35 -21.01 33.93
N ALA A 10 18.57 -21.34 34.97
CA ALA A 10 17.23 -20.79 35.16
C ALA A 10 17.26 -19.26 35.36
N ALA A 11 18.21 -18.75 36.16
CA ALA A 11 18.40 -17.32 36.35
C ALA A 11 18.87 -16.61 35.07
N ALA A 12 19.75 -17.23 34.28
CA ALA A 12 20.21 -16.68 33.00
C ALA A 12 19.07 -16.65 31.95
N VAL A 13 18.23 -17.68 31.89
CA VAL A 13 17.04 -17.70 31.01
C VAL A 13 16.01 -16.67 31.47
N PHE A 14 15.81 -16.51 32.78
CA PHE A 14 14.89 -15.52 33.33
C PHE A 14 15.38 -14.08 33.09
N VAL A 15 16.67 -13.81 33.25
CA VAL A 15 17.29 -12.51 32.93
C VAL A 15 17.29 -12.26 31.42
N ALA A 16 17.49 -13.28 30.59
CA ALA A 16 17.35 -13.17 29.14
C ALA A 16 15.90 -12.88 28.72
N LEU A 17 14.91 -13.53 29.34
CA LEU A 17 13.49 -13.27 29.10
C LEU A 17 13.05 -11.88 29.59
N LEU A 18 13.58 -11.41 30.72
CA LEU A 18 13.33 -10.05 31.23
C LEU A 18 14.03 -8.98 30.38
N GLY A 19 15.26 -9.24 29.93
CA GLY A 19 15.99 -8.38 29.01
C GLY A 19 15.32 -8.30 27.64
N LEU A 20 14.84 -9.43 27.12
CA LEU A 20 14.01 -9.50 25.92
C LEU A 20 12.63 -8.84 26.11
N GLY A 21 12.06 -8.87 27.32
CA GLY A 21 10.79 -8.20 27.63
C GLY A 21 10.94 -6.68 27.64
N GLY A 22 11.99 -6.14 28.25
CA GLY A 22 12.26 -4.70 28.29
C GLY A 22 12.70 -4.13 26.93
N LEU A 23 13.61 -4.81 26.23
CA LEU A 23 14.01 -4.43 24.87
C LEU A 23 12.88 -4.65 23.87
N GLY A 24 12.08 -5.71 24.05
CA GLY A 24 10.93 -6.03 23.23
C GLY A 24 9.79 -5.01 23.36
N ALA A 25 9.53 -4.50 24.57
CA ALA A 25 8.54 -3.45 24.78
C ALA A 25 8.97 -2.11 24.14
N TRP A 26 10.23 -1.73 24.28
CA TRP A 26 10.78 -0.54 23.62
C TRP A 26 10.75 -0.69 22.09
N TRP A 27 11.19 -1.83 21.57
CA TRP A 27 11.14 -2.14 20.15
C TRP A 27 9.72 -2.14 19.59
N ALA A 28 8.78 -2.79 20.29
CA ALA A 28 7.37 -2.80 19.91
C ALA A 28 6.77 -1.38 19.92
N SER A 29 7.15 -0.54 20.89
CA SER A 29 6.71 0.86 20.92
C SER A 29 7.23 1.67 19.72
N GLN A 30 8.46 1.41 19.27
CA GLN A 30 9.05 2.09 18.13
C GLN A 30 8.38 1.68 16.81
N VAL A 31 8.12 0.38 16.64
CA VAL A 31 7.38 -0.19 15.51
C VAL A 31 5.96 0.38 15.48
N GLN A 32 5.27 0.38 16.62
CA GLN A 32 3.90 0.89 16.72
C GLN A 32 3.83 2.40 16.47
N ALA A 33 4.75 3.18 17.02
CA ALA A 33 4.83 4.62 16.80
C ALA A 33 5.08 4.92 15.32
N SER A 34 5.96 4.16 14.69
CA SER A 34 6.25 4.29 13.26
C SER A 34 5.03 3.95 12.40
N ALA A 35 4.40 2.80 12.62
CA ALA A 35 3.20 2.43 11.87
C ALA A 35 2.07 3.46 12.00
N LYS A 36 1.82 3.97 13.23
CA LYS A 36 0.81 5.01 13.48
C LYS A 36 1.14 6.34 12.81
N ALA A 37 2.42 6.75 12.83
CA ALA A 37 2.86 7.95 12.13
C ALA A 37 2.67 7.80 10.61
N GLY A 38 2.99 6.62 10.05
CA GLY A 38 2.74 6.31 8.65
C GLY A 38 1.26 6.37 8.28
N GLU A 39 0.39 5.78 9.10
CA GLU A 39 -1.07 5.85 8.93
C GLU A 39 -1.59 7.29 8.97
N ALA A 40 -1.14 8.09 9.93
CA ALA A 40 -1.54 9.48 10.08
C ALA A 40 -1.14 10.32 8.84
N SER A 41 0.12 10.20 8.40
CA SER A 41 0.60 10.87 7.17
C SER A 41 -0.16 10.38 5.93
N ALA A 42 -0.46 9.09 5.82
CA ALA A 42 -1.22 8.56 4.69
C ALA A 42 -2.64 9.15 4.63
N ARG A 43 -3.34 9.18 5.78
CA ARG A 43 -4.68 9.78 5.88
C ARG A 43 -4.65 11.27 5.54
N GLN A 44 -3.69 12.01 6.08
CA GLN A 44 -3.53 13.44 5.77
C GLN A 44 -3.26 13.66 4.28
N GLY A 45 -2.39 12.85 3.68
CA GLY A 45 -2.09 12.93 2.25
C GLY A 45 -3.31 12.64 1.36
N LEU A 46 -4.14 11.66 1.74
CA LEU A 46 -5.40 11.39 1.05
C LEU A 46 -6.40 12.55 1.16
N GLU A 47 -6.51 13.20 2.32
CA GLU A 47 -7.36 14.38 2.49
C GLU A 47 -6.86 15.57 1.67
N LEU A 48 -5.54 15.81 1.62
CA LEU A 48 -4.95 16.82 0.75
C LEU A 48 -5.25 16.53 -0.74
N LEU A 49 -5.16 15.26 -1.14
CA LEU A 49 -5.45 14.84 -2.51
C LEU A 49 -6.93 15.07 -2.88
N LYS A 50 -7.85 14.76 -1.97
CA LYS A 50 -9.29 15.05 -2.14
C LYS A 50 -9.56 16.54 -2.29
N ASN A 51 -8.80 17.38 -1.59
CA ASN A 51 -8.90 18.83 -1.68
C ASN A 51 -8.16 19.42 -2.89
N GLY A 52 -7.56 18.59 -3.74
CA GLY A 52 -6.84 19.00 -4.95
C GLY A 52 -5.40 19.48 -4.70
N ASP A 53 -4.88 19.39 -3.48
CA ASP A 53 -3.49 19.72 -3.15
C ASP A 53 -2.58 18.52 -3.45
N GLY A 54 -2.25 18.34 -4.73
CA GLY A 54 -1.37 17.27 -5.18
C GLY A 54 0.05 17.35 -4.60
N VAL A 55 0.58 18.57 -4.37
CA VAL A 55 1.95 18.76 -3.85
C VAL A 55 2.01 18.39 -2.37
N GLY A 56 1.08 18.90 -1.57
CA GLY A 56 0.96 18.55 -0.16
C GLY A 56 0.65 17.06 0.02
N ALA A 57 -0.24 16.50 -0.81
CA ALA A 57 -0.56 15.09 -0.80
C ALA A 57 0.65 14.20 -1.12
N GLN A 58 1.43 14.55 -2.15
CA GLN A 58 2.64 13.81 -2.51
C GLN A 58 3.64 13.78 -1.36
N ALA A 59 3.86 14.93 -0.69
CA ALA A 59 4.79 15.01 0.43
C ALA A 59 4.36 14.09 1.59
N GLN A 60 3.09 14.15 1.98
CA GLN A 60 2.56 13.34 3.09
C GLN A 60 2.52 11.85 2.76
N LEU A 61 2.17 11.47 1.53
CA LEU A 61 2.16 10.06 1.10
C LEU A 61 3.59 9.50 0.96
N SER A 62 4.55 10.32 0.52
CA SER A 62 5.97 9.92 0.49
C SER A 62 6.52 9.74 1.90
N GLN A 63 6.15 10.61 2.83
CA GLN A 63 6.51 10.47 4.25
C GLN A 63 5.89 9.20 4.85
N ALA A 64 4.63 8.90 4.54
CA ALA A 64 3.98 7.67 4.98
C ALA A 64 4.72 6.43 4.46
N GLN A 65 5.07 6.41 3.17
CA GLN A 65 5.87 5.33 2.57
C GLN A 65 7.18 5.11 3.35
N GLN A 66 7.94 6.18 3.58
CA GLN A 66 9.21 6.10 4.31
C GLN A 66 9.03 5.58 5.73
N GLN A 67 7.95 5.97 6.41
CA GLN A 67 7.69 5.51 7.78
C GLN A 67 7.33 4.01 7.81
N PHE A 68 6.58 3.52 6.82
CA PHE A 68 6.29 2.11 6.69
C PHE A 68 7.54 1.29 6.31
N GLU A 69 8.38 1.79 5.40
CA GLU A 69 9.68 1.18 5.09
C GLU A 69 10.61 1.16 6.30
N HIS A 70 10.64 2.24 7.10
CA HIS A 70 11.37 2.28 8.35
C HIS A 70 10.85 1.23 9.34
N THR A 71 9.52 1.10 9.46
CA THR A 71 8.89 0.05 10.29
C THR A 71 9.39 -1.33 9.89
N ARG A 72 9.54 -1.61 8.58
CA ARG A 72 10.11 -2.87 8.09
C ARG A 72 11.59 -3.02 8.44
N SER A 73 12.38 -1.95 8.35
CA SER A 73 13.80 -1.98 8.71
C SER A 73 14.05 -2.28 10.20
N LEU A 74 13.04 -2.01 11.04
CA LEU A 74 13.08 -2.34 12.47
C LEU A 74 12.74 -3.81 12.73
N LEU A 75 12.10 -4.51 11.79
CA LEU A 75 11.91 -5.95 11.88
C LEU A 75 13.29 -6.58 11.75
N GLY A 76 13.79 -7.08 12.87
CA GLY A 76 15.14 -7.62 12.99
C GLY A 76 15.43 -8.75 11.98
N PRO A 77 16.56 -9.44 12.12
CA PRO A 77 17.00 -10.40 11.12
C PRO A 77 15.94 -11.49 10.83
N THR A 78 15.79 -11.84 9.55
CA THR A 78 14.70 -12.69 9.02
C THR A 78 14.60 -14.06 9.67
N TRP A 79 15.67 -14.59 10.27
CA TRP A 79 15.63 -15.85 11.01
C TRP A 79 14.66 -15.82 12.21
N LEU A 80 14.34 -14.65 12.76
CA LEU A 80 13.34 -14.50 13.82
C LEU A 80 11.92 -14.86 13.35
N GLN A 81 11.66 -14.78 12.03
CA GLN A 81 10.39 -15.18 11.43
C GLN A 81 10.17 -16.71 11.45
N ALA A 82 11.23 -17.50 11.62
CA ALA A 82 11.13 -18.96 11.71
C ALA A 82 10.56 -19.46 13.06
N ILE A 83 10.38 -18.58 14.05
CA ILE A 83 9.86 -18.93 15.37
C ILE A 83 8.32 -19.05 15.29
N PRO A 84 7.68 -20.19 15.59
CA PRO A 84 6.25 -20.41 15.30
C PRO A 84 5.27 -19.42 15.92
N VAL A 85 5.61 -18.80 17.05
CA VAL A 85 4.74 -17.82 17.74
C VAL A 85 5.18 -16.38 17.45
N ALA A 86 6.46 -16.06 17.63
CA ALA A 86 6.99 -14.72 17.40
C ALA A 86 7.06 -14.36 15.91
N GLY A 87 7.38 -15.33 15.06
CA GLY A 87 7.54 -15.14 13.63
C GLY A 87 6.24 -14.78 12.91
N ARG A 88 5.10 -15.34 13.34
CA ARG A 88 3.79 -14.92 12.83
C ARG A 88 3.48 -13.46 13.12
N GLN A 89 3.84 -12.96 14.32
CA GLN A 89 3.67 -11.53 14.64
C GLN A 89 4.57 -10.66 13.75
N LEU A 90 5.84 -11.05 13.59
CA LEU A 90 6.79 -10.31 12.76
C LEU A 90 6.37 -10.29 11.29
N GLN A 91 5.88 -11.41 10.77
CA GLN A 91 5.39 -11.53 9.40
C GLN A 91 4.16 -10.66 9.18
N ALA A 92 3.19 -10.65 10.10
CA ALA A 92 2.01 -9.79 10.00
C ALA A 92 2.38 -8.30 10.04
N VAL A 93 3.35 -7.89 10.88
CA VAL A 93 3.86 -6.51 10.86
C VAL A 93 4.57 -6.19 9.53
N ASP A 94 5.38 -7.11 8.99
CA ASP A 94 6.04 -6.90 7.68
C ASP A 94 5.01 -6.73 6.57
N GLN A 95 4.00 -7.60 6.51
CA GLN A 95 2.93 -7.56 5.52
C GLN A 95 2.13 -6.26 5.62
N LEU A 96 1.72 -5.85 6.83
CA LEU A 96 1.01 -4.59 7.05
C LEU A 96 1.84 -3.39 6.63
N ALA A 97 3.11 -3.34 7.03
CA ALA A 97 4.00 -2.26 6.65
C ALA A 97 4.26 -2.24 5.14
N GLN A 98 4.38 -3.41 4.49
CA GLN A 98 4.56 -3.50 3.05
C GLN A 98 3.31 -3.03 2.28
N VAL A 99 2.10 -3.40 2.72
CA VAL A 99 0.84 -2.89 2.17
C VAL A 99 0.72 -1.39 2.37
N GLY A 100 1.05 -0.88 3.57
CA GLY A 100 1.07 0.54 3.88
C GLY A 100 2.04 1.32 3.00
N ALA A 101 3.27 0.81 2.83
CA ALA A 101 4.29 1.42 1.97
C ALA A 101 3.86 1.43 0.49
N ALA A 102 3.40 0.30 -0.03
CA ALA A 102 2.95 0.19 -1.43
C ALA A 102 1.74 1.10 -1.71
N SER A 103 0.76 1.12 -0.80
CA SER A 103 -0.43 1.98 -0.93
C SER A 103 -0.06 3.46 -0.89
N SER A 104 0.85 3.84 0.03
CA SER A 104 1.34 5.22 0.15
C SER A 104 2.16 5.62 -1.08
N SER A 105 2.99 4.72 -1.60
CA SER A 105 3.75 4.94 -2.83
C SER A 105 2.83 5.15 -4.03
N ALA A 106 1.83 4.28 -4.24
CA ALA A 106 0.82 4.46 -5.28
C ALA A 106 0.10 5.80 -5.16
N GLY A 107 -0.32 6.15 -3.93
CA GLY A 107 -0.94 7.44 -3.64
C GLY A 107 -0.03 8.62 -3.98
N ALA A 108 1.25 8.56 -3.60
CA ALA A 108 2.23 9.62 -3.88
C ALA A 108 2.44 9.82 -5.38
N GLN A 109 2.50 8.74 -6.16
CA GLN A 109 2.60 8.82 -7.62
C GLN A 109 1.36 9.47 -8.25
N MET A 110 0.16 9.10 -7.76
CA MET A 110 -1.08 9.71 -8.23
C MET A 110 -1.18 11.19 -7.83
N ALA A 111 -0.73 11.54 -6.62
CA ALA A 111 -0.67 12.93 -6.16
C ALA A 111 0.32 13.78 -6.98
N ALA A 112 1.48 13.22 -7.31
CA ALA A 112 2.46 13.85 -8.18
C ALA A 112 1.90 14.08 -9.59
N LEU A 113 1.15 13.11 -10.13
CA LEU A 113 0.45 13.27 -11.41
C LEU A 113 -0.60 14.40 -11.33
N VAL A 114 -1.39 14.47 -10.26
CA VAL A 114 -2.35 15.57 -10.05
C VAL A 114 -1.62 16.91 -9.98
N ALA A 115 -0.53 17.02 -9.21
CA ALA A 115 0.26 18.25 -9.11
C ALA A 115 0.81 18.70 -10.48
N GLN A 116 1.32 17.77 -11.28
CA GLN A 116 1.87 18.07 -12.60
C GLN A 116 0.78 18.47 -13.62
N THR A 117 -0.39 17.86 -13.53
CA THR A 117 -1.51 18.11 -14.47
C THR A 117 -2.27 19.39 -14.14
N SER A 118 -2.42 19.74 -12.86
CA SER A 118 -2.95 21.05 -12.44
C SER A 118 -2.13 22.21 -13.01
N ALA A 119 -0.83 22.03 -13.24
CA ALA A 119 0.03 23.03 -13.90
C ALA A 119 -0.06 23.03 -15.44
N SER A 120 -0.45 21.90 -16.05
CA SER A 120 -0.37 21.67 -17.51
C SER A 120 -1.70 21.83 -18.26
N GLY A 121 -2.80 22.01 -17.52
CA GLY A 121 -4.15 22.15 -18.06
C GLY A 121 -4.99 20.89 -17.93
N HIS A 122 -6.32 21.05 -17.85
CA HIS A 122 -7.29 20.00 -17.51
C HIS A 122 -7.65 19.05 -18.67
N LYS A 123 -6.85 19.02 -19.75
CA LYS A 123 -7.15 18.17 -20.91
C LYS A 123 -6.58 16.77 -20.70
N LEU A 124 -7.40 15.75 -20.91
CA LEU A 124 -7.00 14.34 -20.79
C LEU A 124 -5.77 14.00 -21.65
N SER A 125 -5.63 14.62 -22.83
CA SER A 125 -4.47 14.42 -23.70
C SER A 125 -3.16 14.91 -23.07
N ASP A 126 -3.20 15.96 -22.25
CA ASP A 126 -2.01 16.51 -21.61
C ASP A 126 -1.66 15.71 -20.35
N VAL A 127 -2.67 15.19 -19.64
CA VAL A 127 -2.50 14.20 -18.56
C VAL A 127 -1.80 12.95 -19.08
N LEU A 128 -2.27 12.37 -20.19
CA LEU A 128 -1.72 11.12 -20.73
C LEU A 128 -0.25 11.22 -21.16
N LYS A 129 0.21 12.39 -21.62
CA LYS A 129 1.62 12.61 -21.99
C LYS A 129 2.57 12.47 -20.81
N VAL A 130 2.14 12.87 -19.61
CA VAL A 130 2.97 12.86 -18.40
C VAL A 130 2.65 11.69 -17.48
N ALA A 131 1.50 11.03 -17.65
CA ALA A 131 1.01 9.99 -16.75
C ALA A 131 1.80 8.68 -16.77
N LYS A 132 2.51 8.37 -17.86
CA LYS A 132 3.19 7.08 -18.06
C LYS A 132 4.03 6.63 -16.85
N PRO A 133 5.05 7.39 -16.37
CA PRO A 133 5.87 6.94 -15.24
C PRO A 133 5.07 6.76 -13.96
N TYR A 134 4.11 7.64 -13.69
CA TYR A 134 3.28 7.59 -12.47
C TYR A 134 2.33 6.38 -12.48
N LEU A 135 1.68 6.11 -13.62
CA LEU A 135 0.76 4.99 -13.76
C LEU A 135 1.48 3.65 -13.72
N LEU A 136 2.65 3.53 -14.36
CA LEU A 136 3.44 2.30 -14.28
C LEU A 136 3.90 2.02 -12.85
N SER A 137 4.35 3.04 -12.12
CA SER A 137 4.75 2.87 -10.72
C SER A 137 3.55 2.58 -9.80
N ALA A 138 2.41 3.23 -10.00
CA ALA A 138 1.20 2.95 -9.23
C ALA A 138 0.68 1.52 -9.47
N VAL A 139 0.78 1.02 -10.70
CA VAL A 139 0.42 -0.36 -11.05
C VAL A 139 1.34 -1.39 -10.37
N ASP A 140 2.64 -1.15 -10.32
CA ASP A 140 3.59 -2.02 -9.62
C ASP A 140 3.26 -2.13 -8.12
N SER A 141 2.94 -1.00 -7.50
CA SER A 141 2.44 -0.95 -6.12
C SER A 141 1.13 -1.73 -5.95
N LEU A 142 0.19 -1.62 -6.90
CA LEU A 142 -1.07 -2.40 -6.87
C LEU A 142 -0.82 -3.91 -6.98
N GLN A 143 0.13 -4.33 -7.80
CA GLN A 143 0.52 -5.75 -7.92
C GLN A 143 1.15 -6.26 -6.61
N THR A 144 1.98 -5.43 -5.97
CA THR A 144 2.54 -5.74 -4.65
C THR A 144 1.45 -5.94 -3.60
N ILE A 145 0.47 -5.05 -3.54
CA ILE A 145 -0.67 -5.17 -2.61
C ILE A 145 -1.48 -6.43 -2.92
N ALA A 146 -1.78 -6.70 -4.20
CA ALA A 146 -2.53 -7.87 -4.62
C ALA A 146 -1.84 -9.21 -4.28
N ALA A 147 -0.51 -9.23 -4.21
CA ALA A 147 0.24 -10.42 -3.81
C ALA A 147 0.22 -10.68 -2.29
N ILE A 148 0.11 -9.62 -1.47
CA ILE A 148 0.19 -9.68 -0.01
C ILE A 148 -1.18 -9.82 0.64
N GLU A 149 -2.20 -9.15 0.10
CA GLU A 149 -3.57 -9.16 0.60
C GLU A 149 -4.11 -10.56 0.96
N PRO A 150 -3.96 -11.61 0.12
CA PRO A 150 -4.48 -12.94 0.47
C PRO A 150 -3.69 -13.65 1.58
N GLN A 151 -2.55 -13.10 1.99
CA GLN A 151 -1.70 -13.64 3.05
C GLN A 151 -1.93 -12.94 4.39
N LEU A 152 -2.70 -11.85 4.42
CA LEU A 152 -3.13 -11.21 5.65
C LEU A 152 -4.08 -12.18 6.38
N SER A 153 -3.80 -12.42 7.65
CA SER A 153 -4.66 -13.24 8.52
C SER A 153 -4.47 -12.79 9.95
N ALA A 154 -5.58 -12.56 10.64
CA ALA A 154 -5.60 -12.25 12.07
C ALA A 154 -5.37 -13.50 12.96
N ASP A 155 -5.33 -14.71 12.37
CA ASP A 155 -5.35 -15.97 13.12
C ASP A 155 -4.06 -16.20 13.92
N GLY A 156 -4.23 -16.33 15.25
CA GLY A 156 -3.11 -16.56 16.16
C GLY A 156 -2.22 -15.33 16.37
N LEU A 157 -2.68 -14.14 15.98
CA LEU A 157 -2.04 -12.87 16.31
C LEU A 157 -2.43 -12.39 17.71
N LEU A 158 -1.56 -11.59 18.33
CA LEU A 158 -1.90 -10.88 19.56
C LEU A 158 -2.99 -9.84 19.27
N PRO A 159 -3.92 -9.56 20.20
CA PRO A 159 -5.10 -8.73 19.92
C PRO A 159 -4.80 -7.38 19.22
N PRO A 160 -3.82 -6.57 19.65
CA PRO A 160 -3.55 -5.29 18.98
C PRO A 160 -3.11 -5.42 17.52
N LEU A 161 -2.47 -6.54 17.17
CA LEU A 161 -2.02 -6.81 15.80
C LEU A 161 -3.12 -7.46 14.97
N ALA A 162 -3.92 -8.34 15.58
CA ALA A 162 -5.13 -8.90 14.96
C ALA A 162 -6.09 -7.77 14.54
N ASP A 163 -6.33 -6.79 15.43
CA ASP A 163 -7.19 -5.63 15.16
C ASP A 163 -6.63 -4.78 13.99
N ALA A 164 -5.31 -4.62 13.92
CA ALA A 164 -4.65 -3.89 12.84
C ALA A 164 -4.76 -4.62 11.48
N VAL A 165 -4.62 -5.95 11.48
CA VAL A 165 -4.83 -6.78 10.28
C VAL A 165 -6.28 -6.69 9.82
N GLN A 166 -7.24 -6.85 10.74
CA GLN A 166 -8.66 -6.74 10.42
C GLN A 166 -9.01 -5.36 9.85
N SER A 167 -8.48 -4.29 10.46
CA SER A 167 -8.68 -2.92 9.97
C SER A 167 -8.13 -2.72 8.55
N ALA A 168 -6.97 -3.32 8.24
CA ALA A 168 -6.39 -3.28 6.91
C ALA A 168 -7.23 -4.09 5.90
N GLU A 169 -7.71 -5.27 6.28
CA GLU A 169 -8.62 -6.07 5.45
C GLU A 169 -9.92 -5.34 5.15
N ASP A 170 -10.52 -4.67 6.14
CA ASP A 170 -11.75 -3.90 5.99
C ASP A 170 -11.55 -2.70 5.05
N LEU A 171 -10.40 -2.04 5.12
CA LEU A 171 -10.03 -0.95 4.20
C LEU A 171 -9.77 -1.45 2.77
N LEU A 172 -9.23 -2.66 2.61
CA LEU A 172 -8.97 -3.28 1.32
C LEU A 172 -10.21 -3.95 0.72
N ALA A 173 -11.20 -4.34 1.52
CA ALA A 173 -12.39 -5.07 1.08
C ALA A 173 -13.09 -4.45 -0.15
N PRO A 174 -13.30 -3.12 -0.23
CA PRO A 174 -13.90 -2.48 -1.41
C PRO A 174 -13.02 -2.55 -2.66
N THR A 175 -11.70 -2.70 -2.50
CA THR A 175 -10.72 -2.68 -3.59
C THR A 175 -10.30 -4.08 -4.06
N LYS A 176 -10.66 -5.15 -3.33
CA LYS A 176 -10.34 -6.55 -3.71
C LYS A 176 -10.70 -6.90 -5.16
N PRO A 177 -11.89 -6.54 -5.71
CA PRO A 177 -12.21 -6.84 -7.11
C PRO A 177 -11.25 -6.17 -8.11
N PHE A 178 -10.70 -5.01 -7.76
CA PHE A 178 -9.70 -4.30 -8.56
C PHE A 178 -8.31 -4.92 -8.41
N LEU A 179 -7.91 -5.27 -7.18
CA LEU A 179 -6.64 -5.96 -6.91
C LEU A 179 -6.56 -7.32 -7.63
N ALA A 180 -7.67 -8.07 -7.67
CA ALA A 180 -7.77 -9.32 -8.42
C ALA A 180 -7.58 -9.13 -9.94
N LYS A 181 -7.79 -7.92 -10.45
CA LYS A 181 -7.59 -7.54 -11.86
C LYS A 181 -6.31 -6.72 -12.08
N SER A 182 -5.45 -6.59 -11.07
CA SER A 182 -4.21 -5.80 -11.15
C SER A 182 -3.33 -6.19 -12.34
N GLY A 183 -3.22 -7.49 -12.65
CA GLY A 183 -2.51 -7.98 -13.83
C GLY A 183 -3.11 -7.51 -15.17
N SER A 184 -4.45 -7.54 -15.30
CA SER A 184 -5.14 -7.00 -16.48
C SER A 184 -4.98 -5.49 -16.60
N ILE A 185 -5.04 -4.77 -15.47
CA ILE A 185 -4.80 -3.32 -15.41
C ILE A 185 -3.37 -3.00 -15.85
N ALA A 186 -2.39 -3.76 -15.36
CA ALA A 186 -0.99 -3.62 -15.75
C ALA A 186 -0.79 -3.88 -17.24
N GLY A 187 -1.40 -4.94 -17.77
CA GLY A 187 -1.37 -5.25 -19.20
C GLY A 187 -1.96 -4.12 -20.04
N PHE A 188 -3.08 -3.53 -19.60
CA PHE A 188 -3.72 -2.40 -20.27
C PHE A 188 -2.85 -1.14 -20.22
N VAL A 189 -2.31 -0.76 -19.06
CA VAL A 189 -1.42 0.40 -18.93
C VAL A 189 -0.17 0.23 -19.81
N ASN A 190 0.47 -0.94 -19.77
CA ASN A 190 1.60 -1.23 -20.63
C ASN A 190 1.23 -1.17 -22.11
N TYR A 191 0.07 -1.70 -22.50
CA TYR A 191 -0.41 -1.61 -23.87
C TYR A 191 -0.58 -0.15 -24.31
N VAL A 192 -1.31 0.66 -23.53
CA VAL A 192 -1.56 2.08 -23.82
C VAL A 192 -0.27 2.89 -24.03
N PHE A 193 0.80 2.54 -23.32
CA PHE A 193 2.08 3.26 -23.36
C PHE A 193 3.20 2.54 -24.13
N SER A 194 2.90 1.43 -24.82
CA SER A 194 3.86 0.64 -25.60
C SER A 194 4.25 1.26 -26.94
N GLY A 195 3.47 2.24 -27.42
CA GLY A 195 3.69 2.95 -28.68
C GLY A 195 2.54 3.93 -28.94
N ASP A 196 2.51 4.52 -30.14
CA ASP A 196 1.48 5.47 -30.52
C ASP A 196 0.14 4.79 -30.81
N HIS A 197 -0.77 4.87 -29.86
CA HIS A 197 -2.13 4.37 -29.95
C HIS A 197 -3.15 5.48 -30.18
N ARG A 198 -4.19 5.17 -30.95
CA ARG A 198 -5.34 6.03 -31.20
C ARG A 198 -6.60 5.35 -30.70
N PHE A 199 -7.26 5.97 -29.73
CA PHE A 199 -8.50 5.49 -29.13
C PHE A 199 -9.67 6.36 -29.57
N VAL A 200 -10.81 5.73 -29.82
CA VAL A 200 -12.08 6.43 -30.00
C VAL A 200 -12.81 6.39 -28.66
N LEU A 201 -12.97 7.54 -28.03
CA LEU A 201 -13.80 7.70 -26.85
C LEU A 201 -15.21 8.07 -27.30
N VAL A 202 -16.19 7.25 -26.96
CA VAL A 202 -17.59 7.47 -27.33
C VAL A 202 -18.39 7.76 -26.08
N SER A 203 -19.17 8.83 -26.10
CA SER A 203 -20.16 9.12 -25.06
C SER A 203 -21.52 8.58 -25.49
N GLN A 204 -22.13 7.77 -24.62
CA GLN A 204 -23.49 7.27 -24.80
C GLN A 204 -24.40 7.85 -23.72
N ASN A 205 -25.57 8.34 -24.13
CA ASN A 205 -26.60 8.75 -23.21
C ASN A 205 -27.37 7.51 -22.74
N SER A 206 -27.31 7.22 -21.44
CA SER A 206 -28.01 6.09 -20.85
C SER A 206 -29.55 6.20 -20.95
N ALA A 207 -30.09 7.41 -21.17
CA ALA A 207 -31.53 7.63 -21.39
C ALA A 207 -32.02 7.18 -22.79
N GLU A 208 -31.11 6.88 -23.72
CA GLU A 208 -31.44 6.43 -25.09
C GLU A 208 -30.92 5.02 -25.41
N LEU A 209 -30.65 4.20 -24.37
CA LEU A 209 -30.19 2.83 -24.53
C LEU A 209 -31.22 1.97 -25.29
N ARG A 210 -30.86 1.52 -26.50
CA ARG A 210 -31.60 0.52 -27.29
C ARG A 210 -30.89 -0.84 -27.23
N PRO A 211 -31.57 -1.95 -27.57
CA PRO A 211 -31.01 -3.31 -27.48
C PRO A 211 -29.70 -3.53 -28.25
N THR A 212 -29.39 -2.68 -29.23
CA THR A 212 -28.16 -2.72 -30.05
C THR A 212 -27.14 -1.62 -29.69
N GLY A 213 -27.29 -0.96 -28.54
CA GLY A 213 -26.56 0.27 -28.19
C GLY A 213 -27.29 1.50 -28.73
N GLY A 214 -27.50 2.49 -27.86
CA GLY A 214 -28.20 3.74 -28.19
C GLY A 214 -27.46 4.62 -29.20
N PHE A 215 -27.93 5.86 -29.41
CA PHE A 215 -27.24 6.81 -30.27
C PHE A 215 -25.93 7.30 -29.61
N MET A 216 -24.84 7.27 -30.39
CA MET A 216 -23.56 7.85 -30.00
C MET A 216 -23.64 9.37 -30.16
N GLY A 217 -23.95 10.09 -29.07
CA GLY A 217 -24.18 11.53 -29.11
C GLY A 217 -22.91 12.35 -29.39
N SER A 218 -21.75 11.83 -28.99
CA SER A 218 -20.46 12.45 -29.29
C SER A 218 -19.32 11.43 -29.27
N TYR A 219 -18.27 11.70 -30.05
CA TYR A 219 -17.02 10.94 -30.00
C TYR A 219 -15.81 11.88 -29.94
N GLY A 220 -14.73 11.39 -29.36
CA GLY A 220 -13.43 12.05 -29.31
C GLY A 220 -12.32 11.09 -29.72
N LEU A 221 -11.26 11.63 -30.28
CA LEU A 221 -10.04 10.88 -30.58
C LEU A 221 -8.99 11.19 -29.53
N ILE A 222 -8.47 10.14 -28.89
CA ILE A 222 -7.40 10.24 -27.90
C ILE A 222 -6.16 9.58 -28.49
N LYS A 223 -5.02 10.27 -28.38
CA LYS A 223 -3.71 9.71 -28.66
C LYS A 223 -3.00 9.44 -27.33
N ALA A 224 -2.44 8.26 -27.18
CA ALA A 224 -1.58 7.90 -26.04
C ALA A 224 -0.41 7.06 -26.55
N GLY A 225 0.79 7.31 -26.03
CA GLY A 225 2.04 6.75 -26.53
C GLY A 225 3.21 7.64 -26.15
#